data_AF-A0A610WMX2-F1
#
_entry.id   AF-A0A610WMX2-F1
#
_cell.length_a   1.000
_cell.length_b   1.000
_cell.length_c   1.000
_cell.angle_alpha   90.00
_cell.angle_beta   90.00
_cell.angle_gamma   90.00
#
_symmetry.space_group_name_H-M   'P 1'
#
loop_
_entity.id
_entity.type
_entity.pdbx_description
1 polymer ?
#
loop_
_entity_poly.entity_id
_entity_poly.type
_entity_poly.pdbx_seq_one_letter_code
_entity_poly.pdbx_strand_id
1 'polypeptide(L)'
;METPVSRSALYGKLAGPLFRSLESATAFCKLRSNPWVELTHWLHQLTQQPDNDILHVLRHYQIPLSDVEKALLRQLDMLPAGASAISDFSHHIDLSVEKAWMLASVRYGDNKIRSGWLLLALLTTPELRRVLSSICAPLATLPVDELTEILPSLIETSPEAQERPYDGSGLASAIPGESSQAIPGGVQDGKSALAKYCQDMTAQARDGKIDPVTGREHEIRTMTDILLRRRQNNP
;
A
#
# COMPACT_ATOMS: atom_id res chain seq x y z
N MET A 1 13.26 -5.40 -5.31
CA MET A 1 12.68 -6.60 -5.95
C MET A 1 11.27 -6.23 -6.32
N GLU A 2 11.01 -6.00 -7.60
CA GLU A 2 9.66 -5.75 -8.09
C GLU A 2 8.86 -7.04 -7.92
N THR A 3 7.79 -6.98 -7.13
CA THR A 3 6.80 -8.03 -7.09
C THR A 3 6.15 -8.10 -8.48
N PRO A 4 5.91 -9.31 -9.04
CA PRO A 4 5.38 -9.46 -10.40
C PRO A 4 3.91 -9.02 -10.54
N VAL A 5 3.27 -8.59 -9.45
CA VAL A 5 1.86 -8.17 -9.40
C VAL A 5 1.80 -6.69 -9.06
N SER A 6 1.04 -5.92 -9.84
CA SER A 6 0.90 -4.49 -9.60
C SER A 6 0.26 -4.19 -8.25
N ARG A 7 0.74 -3.14 -7.58
CA ARG A 7 0.23 -2.67 -6.28
C ARG A 7 -1.27 -2.33 -6.37
N SER A 8 -1.67 -1.73 -7.50
CA SER A 8 -3.07 -1.45 -7.84
C SER A 8 -3.96 -2.70 -7.85
N ALA A 9 -3.47 -3.82 -8.41
CA ALA A 9 -4.21 -5.07 -8.44
C ALA A 9 -4.30 -5.72 -7.06
N LEU A 10 -3.25 -5.64 -6.24
CA LEU A 10 -3.25 -6.18 -4.87
C LEU A 10 -4.17 -5.39 -3.94
N TYR A 11 -4.10 -4.06 -3.96
CA TYR A 11 -5.02 -3.22 -3.18
C TYR A 11 -6.46 -3.36 -3.64
N GLY A 12 -6.68 -3.68 -4.92
CA GLY A 12 -8.00 -4.00 -5.42
C GLY A 12 -8.63 -5.29 -4.85
N LYS A 13 -7.85 -6.12 -4.15
CA LYS A 13 -8.35 -7.32 -3.45
C LYS A 13 -8.79 -7.05 -2.02
N LEU A 14 -8.50 -5.88 -1.45
CA LEU A 14 -8.93 -5.53 -0.09
C LEU A 14 -10.46 -5.44 -0.03
N ALA A 15 -11.07 -5.96 1.02
CA ALA A 15 -12.49 -5.75 1.29
C ALA A 15 -12.78 -4.25 1.48
N GLY A 16 -13.98 -3.78 1.11
CA GLY A 16 -14.36 -2.37 1.17
C GLY A 16 -13.99 -1.64 2.48
N PRO A 17 -14.35 -2.16 3.67
CA PRO A 17 -13.99 -1.55 4.95
C PRO A 17 -12.47 -1.50 5.20
N LEU A 18 -11.75 -2.54 4.78
CA LEU A 18 -10.30 -2.62 4.91
C LEU A 18 -9.61 -1.60 4.01
N PHE A 19 -10.06 -1.45 2.76
CA PHE A 19 -9.57 -0.41 1.85
C PHE A 19 -9.81 1.00 2.40
N ARG A 20 -11.04 1.29 2.85
CA ARG A 20 -11.40 2.59 3.44
C ARG A 20 -10.57 2.93 4.68
N SER A 21 -10.21 1.93 5.50
CA SER A 21 -9.32 2.15 6.64
C SER A 21 -7.90 2.55 6.22
N LEU A 22 -7.39 2.03 5.10
CA LEU A 22 -6.08 2.40 4.56
C LEU A 22 -6.10 3.80 3.94
N GLU A 23 -7.21 4.19 3.30
CA GLU A 23 -7.42 5.58 2.88
C GLU A 23 -7.45 6.53 4.08
N SER A 24 -8.20 6.17 5.14
CA SER A 24 -8.24 6.95 6.39
C SER A 24 -6.85 7.04 7.03
N ALA A 25 -6.08 5.95 7.01
CA ALA A 25 -4.72 5.91 7.55
C ALA A 25 -3.78 6.84 6.77
N THR A 26 -3.97 6.92 5.46
CA THR A 26 -3.21 7.85 4.61
C THR A 26 -3.57 9.30 4.92
N ALA A 27 -4.86 9.62 5.07
CA ALA A 27 -5.29 10.96 5.48
C ALA A 27 -4.77 11.31 6.89
N PHE A 28 -4.80 10.36 7.82
CA PHE A 28 -4.31 10.53 9.19
C PHE A 28 -2.79 10.74 9.25
N CYS A 29 -2.01 10.00 8.47
CA CYS A 29 -0.57 10.19 8.31
C CYS A 29 -0.25 11.62 7.84
N LYS A 30 -1.03 12.17 6.90
CA LYS A 30 -0.90 13.55 6.43
C LYS A 30 -1.13 14.56 7.56
N LEU A 31 -2.22 14.37 8.33
CA LEU A 31 -2.55 15.24 9.46
C LEU A 31 -1.46 15.24 10.53
N ARG A 32 -0.83 14.09 10.80
CA ARG A 32 0.30 13.98 11.74
C ARG A 32 1.64 14.43 11.16
N SER A 33 1.69 14.85 9.90
CA SER A 33 2.93 15.25 9.20
C SER A 33 4.00 14.16 9.24
N ASN A 34 3.60 12.90 9.14
CA ASN A 34 4.52 11.77 9.06
C ASN A 34 4.95 11.54 7.59
N PRO A 35 6.22 11.19 7.33
CA PRO A 35 6.75 11.03 5.98
C PRO A 35 6.29 9.78 5.25
N TRP A 36 5.87 8.73 5.97
CA TRP A 36 5.49 7.42 5.40
C TRP A 36 4.20 6.92 6.05
N VAL A 37 3.33 6.31 5.26
CA VAL A 37 2.17 5.61 5.80
C VAL A 37 2.64 4.27 6.38
N GLU A 38 2.78 4.22 7.69
CA GLU A 38 3.15 3.01 8.44
C GLU A 38 1.96 2.09 8.79
N LEU A 39 2.25 0.80 9.02
CA LEU A 39 1.29 -0.19 9.55
C LEU A 39 0.59 0.30 10.82
N THR A 40 1.28 1.07 11.67
CA THR A 40 0.71 1.64 12.88
C THR A 40 -0.49 2.54 12.58
N HIS A 41 -0.43 3.36 11.53
CA HIS A 41 -1.57 4.20 11.13
C HIS A 41 -2.75 3.34 10.70
N TRP A 42 -2.47 2.29 9.93
CA TRP A 42 -3.50 1.42 9.38
C TRP A 42 -4.20 0.60 10.46
N LEU A 43 -3.44 -0.05 11.34
CA LEU A 43 -3.97 -0.78 12.48
C LEU A 43 -4.75 0.15 13.42
N HIS A 44 -4.26 1.38 13.66
CA HIS A 44 -5.00 2.35 14.46
C HIS A 44 -6.35 2.69 13.84
N GLN A 45 -6.41 2.97 12.54
CA GLN A 45 -7.67 3.26 11.86
C GLN A 45 -8.62 2.06 11.80
N LEU A 46 -8.08 0.84 11.73
CA LEU A 46 -8.88 -0.39 11.82
C LEU A 46 -9.52 -0.54 13.21
N THR A 47 -8.82 -0.25 14.30
CA THR A 47 -9.41 -0.36 15.65
C THR A 47 -10.47 0.69 15.93
N GLN A 48 -10.50 1.81 15.18
CA GLN A 48 -11.55 2.83 15.29
C GLN A 48 -12.85 2.46 14.57
N GLN A 49 -12.86 1.40 13.76
CA GLN A 49 -14.09 0.93 13.13
C GLN A 49 -15.03 0.31 14.17
N PRO A 50 -16.35 0.41 13.97
CA PRO A 50 -17.32 -0.10 14.94
C PRO A 50 -17.28 -1.63 15.06
N ASP A 51 -17.01 -2.34 13.96
CA ASP A 51 -16.90 -3.80 13.93
C ASP A 51 -16.07 -4.26 12.72
N ASN A 52 -15.25 -5.29 12.90
CA ASN A 52 -14.40 -5.93 11.88
C ASN A 52 -13.82 -7.25 12.41
N ASP A 53 -13.12 -8.00 11.56
CA ASP A 53 -12.60 -9.33 11.94
C ASP A 53 -11.60 -9.27 13.09
N ILE A 54 -10.72 -8.25 13.11
CA ILE A 54 -9.75 -8.08 14.20
C ILE A 54 -10.49 -7.92 15.53
N LEU A 55 -11.57 -7.13 15.57
CA LEU A 55 -12.39 -6.97 16.76
C LEU A 55 -13.08 -8.28 17.19
N HIS A 56 -13.48 -9.14 16.25
CA HIS A 56 -13.96 -10.49 16.56
C HIS A 56 -12.86 -11.35 17.21
N VAL A 57 -11.63 -11.29 16.69
CA VAL A 57 -10.45 -11.97 17.26
C VAL A 57 -10.13 -11.47 18.66
N LEU A 58 -10.12 -10.16 18.88
CA LEU A 58 -9.88 -9.59 20.21
C LEU A 58 -10.94 -10.03 21.22
N ARG A 59 -12.22 -10.05 20.81
CA ARG A 59 -13.32 -10.54 21.66
C ARG A 59 -13.16 -12.01 22.03
N HIS A 60 -12.78 -12.86 21.07
CA HIS A 60 -12.58 -14.29 21.31
C HIS A 60 -11.45 -14.56 22.31
N TYR A 61 -10.30 -13.92 22.14
CA TYR A 61 -9.13 -14.07 23.02
C TYR A 61 -9.18 -13.18 24.27
N GLN A 62 -10.29 -12.48 24.49
CA GLN A 62 -10.50 -11.59 25.64
C GLN A 62 -9.40 -10.52 25.79
N ILE A 63 -8.85 -10.06 24.67
CA ILE A 63 -7.85 -8.99 24.65
C ILE A 63 -8.60 -7.65 24.67
N PRO A 64 -8.38 -6.79 25.70
CA PRO A 64 -9.06 -5.50 25.77
C PRO A 64 -8.66 -4.61 24.59
N LEU A 65 -9.65 -4.12 23.85
CA LEU A 65 -9.42 -3.17 22.76
C LEU A 65 -8.63 -1.94 23.22
N SER A 66 -8.91 -1.46 24.44
CA SER A 66 -8.23 -0.30 25.02
C SER A 66 -6.71 -0.50 25.19
N ASP A 67 -6.23 -1.72 25.38
CA ASP A 67 -4.80 -2.00 25.48
C ASP A 67 -4.11 -2.00 24.11
N VAL A 68 -4.81 -2.50 23.08
CA VAL A 68 -4.38 -2.40 21.68
C VAL A 68 -4.31 -0.93 21.25
N GLU A 69 -5.35 -0.14 21.53
CA GLU A 69 -5.40 1.28 21.18
C GLU A 69 -4.29 2.08 21.87
N LYS A 70 -4.07 1.86 23.17
CA LYS A 70 -2.96 2.50 23.90
C LYS A 70 -1.60 2.16 23.31
N ALA A 71 -1.38 0.89 22.92
CA ALA A 71 -0.12 0.48 22.32
C ALA A 71 0.11 1.17 20.96
N LEU A 72 -0.93 1.20 20.11
CA LEU A 72 -0.87 1.86 18.80
C LEU A 72 -0.66 3.37 18.93
N LEU A 73 -1.36 4.04 19.85
CA LEU A 73 -1.19 5.47 20.09
C LEU A 73 0.23 5.81 20.55
N ARG A 74 0.79 5.05 21.50
CA ARG A 74 2.19 5.22 21.93
C ARG A 74 3.15 5.09 20.76
N GLN A 75 2.92 4.12 19.88
CA GLN A 75 3.78 3.92 18.73
C GLN A 75 3.64 5.04 17.69
N LEU A 76 2.43 5.58 17.49
CA LEU A 76 2.22 6.73 16.61
C LEU A 76 2.96 7.98 17.10
N ASP A 77 3.04 8.18 18.42
CA ASP A 77 3.74 9.31 19.02
C ASP A 77 5.27 9.24 18.86
N MET A 78 5.80 8.05 18.62
CA MET A 78 7.23 7.81 18.38
C MET A 78 7.63 7.95 16.91
N LEU A 79 6.67 8.06 15.99
CA LEU A 79 6.96 8.18 14.56
C LEU A 79 7.58 9.55 14.22
N PRO A 80 8.51 9.61 13.25
CA PRO A 80 9.11 10.87 12.83
C PRO A 80 8.06 11.80 12.23
N ALA A 81 8.05 13.05 12.67
CA ALA A 81 7.11 14.09 12.21
C ALA A 81 7.85 15.27 11.56
N GLY A 82 7.10 16.12 10.85
CA GLY A 82 7.63 17.33 10.19
C GLY A 82 7.77 17.21 8.67
N ALA A 83 7.22 16.16 8.06
CA ALA A 83 7.17 16.03 6.61
C ALA A 83 6.12 16.98 6.01
N SER A 84 6.47 17.66 4.91
CA SER A 84 5.54 18.51 4.16
C SER A 84 4.57 17.72 3.28
N ALA A 85 4.91 16.49 2.94
CA ALA A 85 4.09 15.56 2.17
C ALA A 85 4.41 14.11 2.53
N ILE A 86 3.46 13.21 2.25
CA ILE A 86 3.66 11.76 2.38
C ILE A 86 4.52 11.28 1.19
N SER A 87 5.54 10.49 1.45
CA SER A 87 6.42 9.93 0.41
C SER A 87 5.77 8.74 -0.28
N ASP A 88 5.45 7.69 0.49
CA ASP A 88 4.78 6.47 0.01
C ASP A 88 4.27 5.64 1.23
N PHE A 89 3.73 4.46 0.96
CA PHE A 89 3.50 3.40 1.95
C PHE A 89 4.81 2.77 2.42
N SER A 90 4.85 2.32 3.68
CA SER A 90 6.00 1.54 4.16
C SER A 90 5.99 0.12 3.59
N HIS A 91 7.18 -0.47 3.44
CA HIS A 91 7.37 -1.81 2.86
C HIS A 91 6.48 -2.87 3.54
N HIS A 92 6.25 -2.73 4.84
CA HIS A 92 5.47 -3.70 5.61
C HIS A 92 3.98 -3.67 5.25
N ILE A 93 3.43 -2.57 4.73
CA ILE A 93 2.07 -2.53 4.19
C ILE A 93 1.99 -3.41 2.94
N ASP A 94 2.84 -3.16 1.94
CA ASP A 94 2.86 -3.94 0.69
C ASP A 94 3.04 -5.43 0.98
N LEU A 95 4.02 -5.76 1.84
CA LEU A 95 4.29 -7.14 2.24
C LEU A 95 3.08 -7.77 2.96
N SER A 96 2.42 -7.03 3.86
CA SER A 96 1.24 -7.54 4.57
C SER A 96 0.08 -7.86 3.62
N VAL A 97 -0.16 -7.03 2.61
CA VAL A 97 -1.21 -7.26 1.60
C VAL A 97 -0.86 -8.45 0.73
N GLU A 98 0.39 -8.57 0.27
CA GLU A 98 0.83 -9.72 -0.54
C GLU A 98 0.64 -11.05 0.22
N LYS A 99 1.10 -11.11 1.49
CA LYS A 99 0.98 -12.32 2.31
C LYS A 99 -0.46 -12.61 2.70
N ALA A 100 -1.27 -11.59 2.98
CA ALA A 100 -2.70 -11.76 3.26
C ALA A 100 -3.45 -12.28 2.03
N TRP A 101 -3.11 -11.80 0.82
CA TRP A 101 -3.69 -12.33 -0.42
C TRP A 101 -3.34 -13.79 -0.64
N MET A 102 -2.07 -14.16 -0.44
CA MET A 102 -1.62 -15.55 -0.56
C MET A 102 -2.36 -16.46 0.42
N LEU A 103 -2.50 -16.06 1.69
CA LEU A 103 -3.26 -16.81 2.68
C LEU A 103 -4.74 -16.93 2.30
N ALA A 104 -5.40 -15.80 2.02
CA ALA A 104 -6.83 -15.76 1.69
C ALA A 104 -7.14 -16.63 0.47
N SER A 105 -6.44 -16.42 -0.65
CA SER A 105 -6.73 -17.08 -1.92
C SER A 105 -6.26 -18.54 -1.99
N VAL A 106 -5.05 -18.84 -1.51
CA VAL A 106 -4.44 -20.18 -1.69
C VAL A 106 -4.85 -21.12 -0.58
N ARG A 107 -4.81 -20.66 0.68
CA ARG A 107 -5.05 -21.53 1.84
C ARG A 107 -6.53 -21.65 2.18
N TYR A 108 -7.26 -20.55 2.13
CA TYR A 108 -8.65 -20.50 2.59
C TYR A 108 -9.68 -20.34 1.47
N GLY A 109 -9.26 -20.13 0.22
CA GLY A 109 -10.15 -20.00 -0.94
C GLY A 109 -11.02 -18.74 -0.93
N ASP A 110 -10.69 -17.74 -0.13
CA ASP A 110 -11.39 -16.45 -0.10
C ASP A 110 -10.96 -15.58 -1.29
N ASN A 111 -11.90 -14.87 -1.89
CA ASN A 111 -11.68 -14.05 -3.08
C ASN A 111 -11.31 -12.60 -2.75
N LYS A 112 -11.24 -12.26 -1.46
CA LYS A 112 -10.93 -10.93 -0.94
C LYS A 112 -10.03 -11.00 0.29
N ILE A 113 -9.29 -9.94 0.53
CA ILE A 113 -8.47 -9.74 1.71
C ILE A 113 -9.31 -9.02 2.76
N ARG A 114 -9.48 -9.67 3.91
CA ARG A 114 -10.20 -9.14 5.07
C ARG A 114 -9.23 -8.82 6.19
N SER A 115 -9.67 -8.06 7.19
CA SER A 115 -8.79 -7.68 8.30
C SER A 115 -8.32 -8.89 9.13
N GLY A 116 -9.07 -10.00 9.14
CA GLY A 116 -8.67 -11.25 9.79
C GLY A 116 -7.52 -11.94 9.06
N TRP A 117 -7.59 -12.02 7.72
CA TRP A 117 -6.51 -12.56 6.90
C TRP A 117 -5.26 -11.68 6.96
N LEU A 118 -5.44 -10.36 7.04
CA LEU A 118 -4.35 -9.42 7.27
C LEU A 118 -3.66 -9.68 8.62
N LEU A 119 -4.44 -9.83 9.70
CA LEU A 119 -3.89 -10.16 11.03
C LEU A 119 -3.13 -11.48 11.01
N LEU A 120 -3.68 -12.52 10.38
CA LEU A 120 -3.00 -13.80 10.26
C LEU A 120 -1.70 -13.68 9.46
N ALA A 121 -1.68 -12.89 8.39
CA ALA A 121 -0.46 -12.62 7.61
C ALA A 121 0.62 -11.91 8.44
N LEU A 122 0.22 -10.93 9.25
CA LEU A 122 1.11 -10.22 10.17
C LEU A 122 1.72 -11.16 11.22
N LEU A 123 0.95 -12.13 11.72
CA LEU A 123 1.39 -13.08 12.74
C LEU A 123 2.23 -14.25 12.20
N THR A 124 1.92 -14.73 10.99
CA THR A 124 2.59 -15.89 10.38
C THR A 124 3.89 -15.53 9.67
N THR A 125 4.01 -14.31 9.17
CA THR A 125 5.22 -13.85 8.46
C THR A 125 6.27 -13.36 9.46
N PRO A 126 7.48 -13.96 9.55
CA PRO A 126 8.44 -13.63 10.60
C PRO A 126 8.85 -12.15 10.67
N GLU A 127 8.97 -11.49 9.53
CA GLU A 127 9.28 -10.06 9.47
C GLU A 127 8.14 -9.19 9.98
N LEU A 128 6.93 -9.41 9.47
CA LEU A 128 5.74 -8.67 9.91
C LEU A 128 5.44 -8.93 11.38
N ARG A 129 5.71 -10.14 11.89
CA ARG A 129 5.52 -10.49 13.31
C ARG A 129 6.45 -9.68 14.20
N ARG A 130 7.73 -9.53 13.82
CA ARG A 130 8.69 -8.69 14.57
C ARG A 130 8.22 -7.23 14.62
N VAL A 131 7.74 -6.72 13.48
CA VAL A 131 7.20 -5.37 13.39
C VAL A 131 5.95 -5.21 14.26
N LEU A 132 4.99 -6.15 14.15
CA LEU A 132 3.78 -6.17 14.98
C LEU A 132 4.12 -6.24 16.47
N SER A 133 5.10 -7.06 16.89
CA SER A 133 5.56 -7.11 18.28
C SER A 133 6.12 -5.78 18.78
N SER A 134 6.78 -5.01 17.91
CA SER A 134 7.29 -3.68 18.27
C SER A 134 6.19 -2.62 18.34
N ILE A 135 5.15 -2.74 17.50
CA ILE A 135 4.06 -1.76 17.38
C ILE A 135 2.94 -2.01 18.41
N CYS A 136 2.50 -3.26 18.55
CA CYS A 136 1.34 -3.64 19.34
C CYS A 136 1.54 -5.04 19.94
N ALA A 137 2.13 -5.09 21.14
CA ALA A 137 2.37 -6.34 21.85
C ALA A 137 1.11 -7.20 22.07
N PRO A 138 -0.07 -6.66 22.45
CA PRO A 138 -1.27 -7.49 22.64
C PRO A 138 -1.72 -8.25 21.39
N LEU A 139 -1.58 -7.66 20.20
CA LEU A 139 -1.88 -8.36 18.95
C LEU A 139 -0.84 -9.45 18.65
N ALA A 140 0.44 -9.18 18.94
CA ALA A 140 1.52 -10.12 18.66
C ALA A 140 1.56 -11.36 19.59
N THR A 141 0.84 -11.31 20.73
CA THR A 141 0.75 -12.42 21.69
C THR A 141 -0.30 -13.48 21.33
N LEU A 142 -1.07 -13.26 20.26
CA LEU A 142 -2.09 -14.21 19.81
C LEU A 142 -1.49 -15.59 19.48
N PRO A 143 -2.15 -16.70 19.86
CA PRO A 143 -1.68 -18.05 19.57
C PRO A 143 -1.90 -18.37 18.09
N VAL A 144 -0.83 -18.27 17.29
CA VAL A 144 -0.88 -18.35 15.82
C VAL A 144 -1.41 -19.71 15.33
N ASP A 145 -0.98 -20.81 15.95
CA ASP A 145 -1.37 -22.17 15.53
C ASP A 145 -2.88 -22.40 15.69
N GLU A 146 -3.43 -22.01 16.85
CA GLU A 146 -4.87 -22.09 17.11
C GLU A 146 -5.65 -21.13 16.22
N LEU A 147 -5.21 -19.87 16.14
CA LEU A 147 -5.85 -18.83 15.32
C LEU A 147 -5.97 -19.27 13.86
N THR A 148 -4.95 -19.93 13.32
CA THR A 148 -4.94 -20.42 11.94
C THR A 148 -6.10 -21.39 11.64
N GLU A 149 -6.50 -22.20 12.62
CA GLU A 149 -7.59 -23.17 12.48
C GLU A 149 -8.97 -22.55 12.76
N ILE A 150 -9.07 -21.69 13.78
CA ILE A 150 -10.37 -21.13 14.21
C ILE A 150 -10.78 -19.86 13.47
N LEU A 151 -9.85 -19.16 12.82
CA LEU A 151 -10.12 -17.87 12.19
C LEU A 151 -11.28 -17.92 11.17
N PRO A 152 -11.40 -18.91 10.26
CA PRO A 152 -12.49 -18.94 9.28
C PRO A 152 -13.89 -18.92 9.92
N SER A 153 -14.10 -19.69 10.98
CA SER A 153 -15.39 -19.75 11.68
C SER A 153 -15.65 -18.49 12.51
N LEU A 154 -14.60 -17.91 13.08
CA LEU A 154 -14.70 -16.70 13.89
C LEU A 154 -15.10 -15.47 13.06
N ILE A 155 -14.57 -15.35 11.85
CA ILE A 155 -14.82 -14.20 10.98
C ILE A 155 -16.07 -14.35 10.11
N GLU A 156 -16.71 -15.53 10.08
CA GLU A 156 -17.94 -15.75 9.29
C GLU A 156 -19.07 -14.77 9.64
N THR A 157 -19.15 -14.38 10.91
CA THR A 157 -20.19 -13.48 11.43
C THR A 157 -19.88 -11.99 11.29
N SER A 158 -18.66 -11.63 10.86
CA SER A 158 -18.24 -10.24 10.73
C SER A 158 -18.88 -9.57 9.49
N PRO A 159 -19.16 -8.25 9.54
CA PRO A 159 -19.67 -7.50 8.39
C PRO A 159 -18.77 -7.60 7.15
N GLU A 160 -17.46 -7.83 7.32
CA GLU A 160 -16.54 -8.01 6.21
C GLU A 160 -16.82 -9.26 5.35
N ALA A 161 -17.54 -10.26 5.87
CA ALA A 161 -17.90 -11.45 5.11
C ALA A 161 -18.81 -11.11 3.91
N GLN A 162 -19.73 -10.16 4.09
CA GLN A 162 -20.71 -9.73 3.09
C GLN A 162 -20.18 -8.65 2.14
N GLU A 163 -19.01 -8.09 2.44
CA GLU A 163 -18.41 -7.03 1.65
C GLU A 163 -17.77 -7.58 0.37
N ARG A 164 -17.74 -6.72 -0.64
CA ARG A 164 -17.07 -7.01 -1.92
C ARG A 164 -15.60 -6.59 -1.86
N PRO A 165 -14.71 -7.27 -2.62
CA PRO A 165 -13.38 -6.73 -2.86
C PRO A 165 -13.51 -5.36 -3.53
N TYR A 166 -12.58 -4.46 -3.22
CA TYR A 166 -12.46 -3.14 -3.82
C TYR A 166 -11.83 -3.25 -5.20
N ASP A 167 -12.43 -3.98 -6.13
CA ASP A 167 -11.86 -4.25 -7.46
C ASP A 167 -11.92 -3.06 -8.44
N GLY A 168 -12.28 -1.86 -7.95
CA GLY A 168 -12.48 -0.67 -8.76
C GLY A 168 -13.77 -0.67 -9.58
N SER A 169 -14.63 -1.70 -9.47
CA SER A 169 -15.94 -1.73 -10.13
C SER A 169 -16.97 -0.86 -9.38
N GLY A 170 -16.84 0.46 -9.50
CA GLY A 170 -17.87 1.43 -9.09
C GLY A 170 -17.44 2.52 -8.10
N LEU A 171 -16.18 2.57 -7.67
CA LEU A 171 -15.60 3.63 -6.82
C LEU A 171 -14.23 4.09 -7.39
N ALA A 172 -13.80 5.31 -7.04
CA ALA A 172 -12.56 5.96 -7.51
C ALA A 172 -11.26 5.19 -7.17
N SER A 173 -10.13 5.60 -7.76
CA SER A 173 -8.75 5.03 -7.67
C SER A 173 -8.54 3.75 -6.84
N ALA A 174 -8.02 2.70 -7.48
CA ALA A 174 -7.63 1.43 -6.85
C ALA A 174 -6.46 1.54 -5.84
N ILE A 175 -5.86 2.73 -5.67
CA ILE A 175 -4.76 2.98 -4.74
C ILE A 175 -5.25 3.94 -3.64
N PRO A 176 -5.12 3.56 -2.36
CA PRO A 176 -5.52 4.42 -1.25
C PRO A 176 -4.77 5.76 -1.24
N GLY A 177 -5.50 6.85 -0.97
CA GLY A 177 -4.91 8.19 -0.86
C GLY A 177 -4.70 8.95 -2.18
N GLU A 178 -4.89 8.32 -3.33
CA GLU A 178 -4.88 9.00 -4.64
C GLU A 178 -6.07 9.94 -4.83
N SER A 179 -7.26 9.52 -4.37
CA SER A 179 -8.48 10.32 -4.37
C SER A 179 -8.31 11.65 -3.63
N SER A 180 -7.53 11.63 -2.55
CA SER A 180 -7.27 12.77 -1.66
C SER A 180 -6.00 13.56 -2.01
N GLN A 181 -5.27 13.18 -3.07
CA GLN A 181 -3.94 13.69 -3.42
C GLN A 181 -3.00 13.74 -2.19
N ALA A 182 -3.14 12.77 -1.29
CA ALA A 182 -2.41 12.76 -0.03
C ALA A 182 -0.95 12.33 -0.24
N ILE A 183 -0.73 11.50 -1.25
CA ILE A 183 0.58 11.06 -1.74
C ILE A 183 0.87 11.84 -3.04
N PRO A 184 1.88 12.72 -3.09
CA PRO A 184 2.24 13.44 -4.31
C PRO A 184 2.73 12.46 -5.35
N GLY A 185 1.88 12.18 -6.34
CA GLY A 185 2.21 11.22 -7.39
C GLY A 185 2.09 9.78 -6.93
N GLY A 186 0.94 9.41 -6.35
CA GLY A 186 0.51 8.01 -6.32
C GLY A 186 0.90 7.36 -7.64
N VAL A 187 1.67 6.28 -7.52
CA VAL A 187 2.33 5.60 -8.63
C VAL A 187 1.23 5.07 -9.53
N GLN A 188 0.78 5.92 -10.46
CA GLN A 188 0.05 5.52 -11.63
C GLN A 188 0.99 4.60 -12.39
N ASP A 189 0.80 3.30 -12.21
CA ASP A 189 1.36 2.27 -13.08
C ASP A 189 1.31 2.80 -14.52
N GLY A 190 2.49 3.14 -15.06
CA GLY A 190 2.68 3.50 -16.46
C GLY A 190 2.64 4.98 -16.87
N LYS A 191 2.32 5.95 -16.01
CA LYS A 191 2.53 7.38 -16.35
C LYS A 191 3.64 7.97 -15.49
N SER A 192 4.85 7.49 -15.79
CA SER A 192 6.14 8.03 -15.35
C SER A 192 6.10 9.56 -15.25
N ALA A 193 6.79 10.17 -14.28
CA ALA A 193 6.97 11.63 -14.19
C ALA A 193 7.37 12.27 -15.54
N LEU A 194 8.00 11.50 -16.43
CA LEU A 194 8.26 11.85 -17.83
C LEU A 194 6.99 12.17 -18.63
N ALA A 195 5.90 11.42 -18.49
CA ALA A 195 4.64 11.70 -19.19
C ALA A 195 3.93 12.96 -18.65
N LYS A 196 4.22 13.36 -17.41
CA LYS A 196 3.59 14.52 -16.77
C LYS A 196 4.34 15.82 -17.07
N TYR A 197 5.67 15.77 -17.17
CA TYR A 197 6.53 16.96 -17.28
C TYR A 197 7.40 16.98 -18.54
N CYS A 198 7.42 15.90 -19.32
CA CYS A 198 8.22 15.80 -20.54
C CYS A 198 7.34 15.31 -21.71
N GLN A 199 7.89 15.43 -22.91
CA GLN A 199 7.27 14.95 -24.13
C GLN A 199 8.26 14.02 -24.84
N ASP A 200 7.83 12.81 -25.17
CA ASP A 200 8.68 11.84 -25.88
C ASP A 200 8.78 12.20 -27.36
N MET A 201 9.83 12.94 -27.70
CA MET A 201 10.12 13.32 -29.09
C MET A 201 10.50 12.12 -29.96
N THR A 202 11.00 11.02 -29.39
CA THR A 202 11.37 9.82 -30.18
C THR A 202 10.14 9.05 -30.64
N ALA A 203 9.13 8.94 -29.78
CA ALA A 203 7.83 8.37 -30.14
C ALA A 203 7.12 9.22 -31.20
N GLN A 204 7.17 10.55 -31.07
CA GLN A 204 6.57 11.45 -32.06
C GLN A 204 7.26 11.39 -33.43
N ALA A 205 8.59 11.27 -33.45
CA ALA A 205 9.34 11.06 -34.70
C ALA A 205 8.92 9.74 -35.37
N ARG A 206 8.78 8.65 -34.58
CA ARG A 206 8.33 7.34 -35.09
C ARG A 206 6.91 7.38 -35.64
N ASP A 207 6.03 8.15 -35.02
CA ASP A 207 4.65 8.38 -35.45
C ASP A 207 4.53 9.36 -36.63
N GLY A 208 5.64 9.93 -37.13
CA GLY A 208 5.63 10.91 -38.21
C GLY A 208 5.02 12.26 -37.83
N LYS A 209 4.95 12.58 -36.52
CA LYS A 209 4.40 13.83 -35.98
C LYS A 209 5.44 14.95 -35.86
N ILE A 210 6.69 14.68 -36.22
CA ILE A 210 7.78 15.66 -36.25
C ILE A 210 8.14 15.92 -37.71
N ASP A 211 8.15 17.20 -38.10
CA ASP A 211 8.53 17.62 -39.44
C ASP A 211 10.04 17.39 -39.68
N PRO A 212 10.43 17.02 -40.91
CA PRO A 212 11.83 16.80 -41.25
C PRO A 212 12.63 18.11 -41.15
N VAL A 213 13.78 18.06 -40.48
CA VAL A 213 14.71 19.19 -40.36
C VAL A 213 15.75 19.13 -41.46
N THR A 214 15.78 20.13 -42.35
CA THR A 214 16.74 20.20 -43.47
C THR A 214 17.85 21.22 -43.22
N GLY A 215 19.10 20.90 -43.58
CA GLY A 215 20.22 21.85 -43.59
C GLY A 215 20.90 22.04 -42.24
N ARG A 216 20.71 21.09 -41.30
CA ARG A 216 21.31 21.08 -39.95
C ARG A 216 22.16 19.83 -39.68
N GLU A 217 22.56 19.12 -40.74
CA GLU A 217 23.35 17.89 -40.66
C GLU A 217 24.65 18.06 -39.87
N HIS A 218 25.31 19.22 -39.96
CA HIS A 218 26.57 19.47 -39.28
C HIS A 218 26.38 19.58 -37.76
N GLU A 219 25.37 20.34 -37.32
CA GLU A 219 25.03 20.51 -35.91
C GLU A 219 24.54 19.19 -35.29
N ILE A 220 23.68 18.45 -36.00
CA ILE A 220 23.18 17.14 -35.55
C ILE A 220 24.34 16.14 -35.38
N ARG A 221 25.29 16.11 -36.33
CA ARG A 221 26.48 15.27 -36.22
C ARG A 221 27.36 15.69 -35.04
N THR A 222 27.56 16.98 -34.84
CA THR A 222 28.33 17.51 -33.71
C THR A 222 27.70 17.14 -32.35
N MET A 223 26.37 17.26 -32.22
CA MET A 223 25.66 16.83 -31.01
C MET A 223 25.83 15.33 -30.77
N THR A 224 25.71 14.52 -31.81
CA THR A 224 25.91 13.06 -31.73
C THR A 224 27.33 12.71 -31.27
N ASP A 225 28.33 13.36 -31.84
CA ASP A 225 29.74 13.15 -31.49
C ASP A 225 30.07 13.58 -30.05
N ILE A 226 29.38 14.59 -29.50
CA ILE A 226 29.51 14.99 -28.09
C ILE A 226 28.85 13.95 -27.17
N LEU A 227 27.62 13.53 -27.48
CA LEU A 227 26.85 12.57 -26.68
C LEU A 227 27.55 11.19 -26.58
N LEU A 228 28.33 10.80 -27.60
CA LEU A 228 29.08 9.54 -27.63
C LEU A 228 30.39 9.56 -26.82
N ARG A 229 30.80 10.71 -26.23
CA ARG A 229 32.05 10.80 -25.46
C ARG A 229 31.92 10.10 -24.11
N ARG A 230 33.01 9.53 -23.61
CA ARG A 230 33.07 8.91 -22.27
C ARG A 230 33.12 9.95 -21.12
N ARG A 231 33.56 11.17 -21.40
CA ARG A 231 33.64 12.30 -20.47
C ARG A 231 33.15 13.56 -21.18
N GLN A 232 32.50 14.47 -20.46
CA GLN A 232 31.92 15.71 -21.00
C GLN A 232 30.95 15.45 -22.15
N ASN A 233 29.95 14.59 -21.90
CA ASN A 233 28.98 14.12 -22.88
C ASN A 233 27.65 14.88 -22.84
N ASN A 234 27.67 16.12 -22.35
CA ASN A 234 26.49 16.98 -22.36
C ASN A 234 26.71 18.07 -23.41
N PRO A 235 26.03 18.01 -24.58
CA PRO A 235 26.14 19.00 -25.65
C PRO A 235 25.54 20.35 -25.27
#